data_AF-A8Q785-F1
#
_entry.id   AF-A8Q785-F1
#
_cell.length_a   1.000
_cell.length_b   1.000
_cell.length_c   1.000
_cell.angle_alpha   90.00
_cell.angle_beta   90.00
_cell.angle_gamma   90.00
#
_symmetry.space_group_name_H-M   'P 1'
#
loop_
_entity.id
_entity.type
_entity.pdbx_description
1 polymer ?
#
loop_
_entity_poly.entity_id
_entity_poly.type
_entity_poly.pdbx_seq_one_letter_code
_entity_poly.pdbx_strand_id
1 'polypeptide(L)'
;MRAAGGTSPLGPLPLTAIVAASLRNGIGSQGTLPWRLSKDMAYFRAVTMHVGEPVHDDEVMDSAGCVRTPVCMKNAVIMGRHTWDSIPPKFRPLRDRINVVVSTSMTRAHLGSSECDDHDTLIARSLDEAVALLQERRMWRYRARAEGDATLDSSDVLRGSALGHAFVIGGAALYRHLLTSTSQAWTLDSLLVTRIFTPVDLHEKCDVFLTEFRSPAQVAWEIERADTWTGRTPQPEKDALVCPNPDGLGAWQQATPEWHAHHYPCVLPALLGPILDDNGMAIQFQCWRRSTCV
;
A
#
# COMPACT_ATOMS: atom_id res chain seq x y z
N MET A 1 28.37 5.22 1.22
CA MET A 1 28.32 6.01 2.47
C MET A 1 27.41 5.27 3.45
N ARG A 2 27.96 4.33 4.24
CA ARG A 2 27.23 3.70 5.34
C ARG A 2 27.45 4.57 6.58
N ALA A 3 26.45 5.39 6.93
CA ALA A 3 26.42 5.98 8.26
C ALA A 3 26.04 4.87 9.25
N ALA A 4 26.98 4.51 10.11
CA ALA A 4 26.70 3.67 11.26
C ALA A 4 25.65 4.36 12.14
N GLY A 5 24.47 3.75 12.29
CA GLY A 5 23.45 4.14 13.28
C GLY A 5 22.65 5.43 13.00
N GLY A 6 22.72 6.03 11.82
CA GLY A 6 21.99 7.26 11.48
C GLY A 6 20.69 7.01 10.71
N THR A 7 19.59 7.62 11.14
CA THR A 7 18.34 7.69 10.36
C THR A 7 18.62 8.21 8.95
N SER A 8 17.97 7.61 7.94
CA SER A 8 18.07 8.08 6.54
C SER A 8 17.79 9.59 6.47
N PRO A 9 18.53 10.36 5.63
CA PRO A 9 18.28 11.80 5.48
C PRO A 9 16.85 12.09 4.98
N LEU A 10 16.23 11.12 4.31
CA LEU A 10 14.84 11.17 3.85
C LEU A 10 13.80 10.85 4.95
N GLY A 11 14.24 10.69 6.20
CA GLY A 11 13.38 10.33 7.32
C GLY A 11 12.85 8.89 7.28
N PRO A 12 11.80 8.59 8.06
CA PRO A 12 11.15 7.28 8.02
C PRO A 12 10.55 7.01 6.64
N LEU A 13 10.42 5.73 6.29
CA LEU A 13 9.79 5.32 5.02
C LEU A 13 8.26 5.47 5.12
N PRO A 14 7.62 6.30 4.28
CA PRO A 14 6.17 6.39 4.24
C PRO A 14 5.60 5.10 3.63
N LEU A 15 4.71 4.45 4.37
CA LEU A 15 4.00 3.25 3.95
C LEU A 15 2.53 3.57 3.70
N THR A 16 1.96 2.94 2.68
CA THR A 16 0.52 2.91 2.46
C THR A 16 0.01 1.48 2.51
N ALA A 17 -0.91 1.19 3.42
CA ALA A 17 -1.58 -0.11 3.40
C ALA A 17 -2.73 -0.09 2.39
N ILE A 18 -2.92 -1.16 1.63
CA ILE A 18 -4.06 -1.32 0.71
C ILE A 18 -4.76 -2.63 1.01
N VAL A 19 -6.08 -2.60 1.19
CA VAL A 19 -6.86 -3.76 1.65
C VAL A 19 -8.31 -3.70 1.16
N ALA A 20 -8.87 -4.84 0.77
CA ALA A 20 -10.31 -4.98 0.58
C ALA A 20 -10.93 -5.61 1.83
N ALA A 21 -12.01 -5.01 2.35
CA ALA A 21 -12.60 -5.41 3.62
C ALA A 21 -14.12 -5.30 3.62
N SER A 22 -14.79 -6.25 4.27
CA SER A 22 -16.22 -6.15 4.58
C SER A 22 -16.49 -5.06 5.63
N LEU A 23 -17.77 -4.76 5.89
CA LEU A 23 -18.18 -3.76 6.89
C LEU A 23 -17.56 -3.97 8.28
N ARG A 24 -17.47 -5.23 8.71
CA ARG A 24 -16.83 -5.63 9.98
C ARG A 24 -15.36 -5.99 9.84
N ASN A 25 -14.67 -5.43 8.84
CA ASN A 25 -13.24 -5.64 8.61
C ASN A 25 -12.84 -7.10 8.34
N GLY A 26 -13.75 -7.96 7.85
CA GLY A 26 -13.36 -9.28 7.35
C GLY A 26 -12.59 -9.13 6.05
N ILE A 27 -11.44 -9.81 5.92
CA ILE A 27 -10.51 -9.66 4.78
C ILE A 27 -10.13 -11.00 4.11
N GLY A 28 -10.48 -12.13 4.71
CA GLY A 28 -10.06 -13.44 4.20
C GLY A 28 -10.81 -14.59 4.85
N SER A 29 -10.81 -15.72 4.14
CA SER A 29 -11.36 -17.00 4.58
C SER A 29 -10.46 -18.14 4.12
N GLN A 30 -10.00 -19.01 5.02
CA GLN A 30 -9.20 -20.21 4.71
C GLN A 30 -7.99 -19.92 3.80
N GLY A 31 -7.32 -18.78 4.00
CA GLY A 31 -6.15 -18.38 3.22
C GLY A 31 -6.46 -17.79 1.83
N THR A 32 -7.73 -17.56 1.50
CA THR A 32 -8.16 -16.96 0.22
C THR A 32 -9.11 -15.77 0.46
N LEU A 33 -9.44 -15.03 -0.60
CA LEU A 33 -10.48 -14.00 -0.55
C LEU A 33 -11.85 -14.66 -0.75
N PRO A 34 -12.84 -14.43 0.14
CA PRO A 34 -14.17 -15.04 0.01
C PRO A 34 -15.03 -14.38 -1.08
N TRP A 35 -14.47 -13.43 -1.81
CA TRP A 35 -15.08 -12.72 -2.94
C TRP A 35 -14.11 -12.63 -4.12
N ARG A 36 -14.66 -12.31 -5.29
CA ARG A 36 -13.88 -12.02 -6.50
C ARG A 36 -14.32 -10.69 -7.09
N LEU A 37 -13.56 -9.64 -6.81
CA LEU A 37 -13.89 -8.26 -7.19
C LEU A 37 -12.96 -7.79 -8.32
N SER A 38 -13.45 -7.75 -9.56
CA SER A 38 -12.63 -7.38 -10.73
C SER A 38 -12.28 -5.90 -10.74
N LYS A 39 -13.21 -5.03 -10.34
CA LYS A 39 -12.95 -3.58 -10.25
C LYS A 39 -11.96 -3.24 -9.14
N ASP A 40 -12.02 -3.95 -8.02
CA ASP A 40 -11.01 -3.86 -6.95
C ASP A 40 -9.62 -4.26 -7.45
N MET A 41 -9.51 -5.37 -8.17
CA MET A 41 -8.23 -5.80 -8.75
C MET A 41 -7.68 -4.81 -9.78
N ALA A 42 -8.55 -4.17 -10.57
CA ALA A 42 -8.15 -3.12 -11.51
C ALA A 42 -7.64 -1.88 -10.77
N TYR A 43 -8.34 -1.45 -9.72
CA TYR A 43 -7.93 -0.35 -8.84
C TYR A 43 -6.60 -0.65 -8.14
N PHE A 44 -6.46 -1.82 -7.51
CA PHE A 44 -5.24 -2.28 -6.87
C PHE A 44 -4.05 -2.25 -7.84
N ARG A 45 -4.24 -2.74 -9.07
CA ARG A 45 -3.20 -2.74 -10.10
C ARG A 45 -2.82 -1.31 -10.49
N ALA A 46 -3.80 -0.44 -10.75
CA ALA A 46 -3.56 0.94 -11.14
C ALA A 46 -2.76 1.70 -10.08
N VAL A 47 -3.21 1.65 -8.83
CA VAL A 47 -2.58 2.35 -7.71
C VAL A 47 -1.18 1.81 -7.43
N THR A 48 -1.03 0.49 -7.31
CA THR A 48 0.27 -0.08 -6.95
C THR A 48 1.30 -0.02 -8.07
N MET A 49 0.90 0.15 -9.33
CA MET A 49 1.82 0.33 -10.47
C MET A 49 2.12 1.80 -10.79
N HIS A 50 1.27 2.73 -10.36
CA HIS A 50 1.45 4.14 -10.66
C HIS A 50 2.59 4.75 -9.85
N VAL A 51 3.70 5.06 -10.51
CA VAL A 51 4.86 5.70 -9.89
C VAL A 51 4.71 7.21 -10.01
N GLY A 52 4.50 7.88 -8.88
CA GLY A 52 4.47 9.34 -8.81
C GLY A 52 5.87 9.96 -8.76
N GLU A 53 5.95 11.27 -9.01
CA GLU A 53 7.20 12.03 -8.87
C GLU A 53 7.51 12.30 -7.39
N PRO A 54 8.72 11.98 -6.90
CA PRO A 54 9.04 12.10 -5.49
C PRO A 54 9.57 13.51 -5.15
N VAL A 55 8.74 14.53 -5.40
CA VAL A 55 9.15 15.95 -5.29
C VAL A 55 9.79 16.28 -3.94
N HIS A 56 9.19 15.80 -2.85
CA HIS A 56 9.71 16.01 -1.50
C HIS A 56 11.11 15.40 -1.31
N ASP A 57 11.35 14.20 -1.86
CA ASP A 57 12.65 13.54 -1.73
C ASP A 57 13.71 14.27 -2.56
N ASP A 58 13.32 14.80 -3.73
CA ASP A 58 14.20 15.59 -4.58
C ASP A 58 14.66 16.88 -3.87
N GLU A 59 13.75 17.61 -3.20
CA GLU A 59 14.06 18.82 -2.43
C GLU A 59 14.99 18.55 -1.23
N VAL A 60 14.69 17.50 -0.46
CA VAL A 60 15.49 17.10 0.71
C VAL A 60 16.90 16.69 0.29
N MET A 61 17.02 15.92 -0.79
CA MET A 61 18.31 15.41 -1.25
C MET A 61 19.15 16.46 -1.99
N ASP A 62 18.52 17.41 -2.68
CA ASP A 62 19.21 18.57 -3.24
C ASP A 62 19.85 19.41 -2.14
N SER A 63 19.09 19.67 -1.06
CA SER A 63 19.58 20.37 0.13
C SER A 63 20.71 19.61 0.84
N ALA A 64 20.71 18.27 0.77
CA ALA A 64 21.77 17.41 1.28
C ALA A 64 23.00 17.30 0.34
N GLY A 65 23.07 18.09 -0.74
CA GLY A 65 24.19 18.10 -1.68
C GLY A 65 24.23 16.88 -2.61
N CYS A 66 23.10 16.18 -2.76
CA CYS A 66 22.97 15.07 -3.68
C CYS A 66 22.25 15.51 -4.97
N VAL A 67 22.47 14.76 -6.05
CA VAL A 67 21.82 14.98 -7.34
C VAL A 67 21.06 13.73 -7.78
N ARG A 68 19.87 13.93 -8.36
CA ARG A 68 19.03 12.86 -8.88
C ARG A 68 19.73 12.16 -10.05
N THR A 69 19.74 10.83 -10.01
CA THR A 69 20.24 9.97 -11.08
C THR A 69 19.08 9.43 -11.91
N PRO A 70 19.26 9.28 -13.23
CA PRO A 70 18.26 8.64 -14.07
C PRO A 70 18.28 7.13 -13.80
N VAL A 71 17.30 6.65 -13.03
CA VAL A 71 17.13 5.22 -12.69
C VAL A 71 15.69 4.79 -12.93
N CYS A 72 15.48 3.52 -13.27
CA CYS A 72 14.14 2.94 -13.33
C CYS A 72 13.54 2.91 -11.92
N MET A 73 12.31 3.41 -11.78
CA MET A 73 11.60 3.51 -10.50
C MET A 73 10.35 2.64 -10.56
N LYS A 74 10.13 1.84 -9.52
CA LYS A 74 8.93 1.01 -9.35
C LYS A 74 8.45 1.12 -7.92
N ASN A 75 7.14 1.06 -7.72
CA ASN A 75 6.59 0.94 -6.38
C ASN A 75 6.88 -0.45 -5.82
N ALA A 76 6.94 -0.54 -4.49
CA ALA A 76 7.08 -1.78 -3.77
C ALA A 76 5.75 -2.27 -3.20
N VAL A 77 5.59 -3.59 -3.15
CA VAL A 77 4.50 -4.29 -2.49
C VAL A 77 5.09 -5.24 -1.45
N ILE A 78 4.84 -4.92 -0.17
CA ILE A 78 5.25 -5.72 0.98
C ILE A 78 4.10 -6.65 1.34
N MET A 79 4.39 -7.94 1.43
CA MET A 79 3.39 -8.94 1.79
C MET A 79 3.93 -10.04 2.69
N GLY A 80 3.05 -10.67 3.46
CA GLY A 80 3.38 -11.84 4.26
C GLY A 80 3.41 -13.12 3.41
N ARG A 81 4.09 -14.16 3.92
CA ARG A 81 4.18 -15.47 3.25
C ARG A 81 2.84 -16.05 2.81
N HIS A 82 1.82 -16.03 3.67
CA HIS A 82 0.50 -16.58 3.32
C HIS A 82 -0.19 -15.81 2.18
N THR A 83 0.00 -14.49 2.11
CA THR A 83 -0.49 -13.67 1.00
C THR A 83 0.27 -13.98 -0.29
N TRP A 84 1.58 -14.20 -0.21
CA TRP A 84 2.36 -14.64 -1.36
C TRP A 84 1.91 -16.01 -1.90
N ASP A 85 1.59 -16.94 -1.00
CA ASP A 85 1.14 -18.28 -1.37
C ASP A 85 -0.28 -18.30 -1.95
N SER A 86 -1.14 -17.35 -1.56
CA SER A 86 -2.51 -17.26 -2.08
C SER A 86 -2.60 -16.64 -3.48
N ILE A 87 -1.55 -15.92 -3.92
CA ILE A 87 -1.47 -15.38 -5.27
C ILE A 87 -1.20 -16.53 -6.26
N PRO A 88 -2.02 -16.69 -7.32
CA PRO A 88 -1.80 -17.75 -8.30
C PRO A 88 -0.38 -17.71 -8.90
N PRO A 89 0.29 -18.87 -9.11
CA PRO A 89 1.67 -18.92 -9.61
C PRO A 89 1.93 -18.10 -10.88
N LYS A 90 0.95 -17.99 -11.78
CA LYS A 90 1.03 -17.19 -13.01
C LYS A 90 1.10 -15.67 -12.80
N PHE A 91 0.71 -15.20 -11.62
CA PHE A 91 0.64 -13.78 -11.27
C PHE A 91 1.68 -13.37 -10.22
N ARG A 92 2.48 -14.32 -9.70
CA ARG A 92 3.61 -14.03 -8.81
C ARG A 92 4.93 -14.25 -9.55
N PRO A 93 5.92 -13.36 -9.41
CA PRO A 93 5.85 -12.06 -8.73
C PRO A 93 4.89 -11.10 -9.43
N LEU A 94 4.35 -10.12 -8.69
CA LEU A 94 3.49 -9.09 -9.26
C LEU A 94 4.32 -8.22 -10.19
N ARG A 95 4.04 -8.29 -11.50
CA ARG A 95 4.78 -7.56 -12.54
C ARG A 95 4.81 -6.05 -12.28
N ASP A 96 5.89 -5.41 -12.74
CA ASP A 96 6.14 -3.96 -12.68
C ASP A 96 6.17 -3.37 -11.26
N ARG A 97 6.43 -4.21 -10.26
CA ARG A 97 6.53 -3.82 -8.85
C ARG A 97 7.70 -4.54 -8.18
N ILE A 98 8.25 -3.93 -7.14
CA ILE A 98 9.22 -4.56 -6.24
C ILE A 98 8.43 -5.41 -5.25
N ASN A 99 8.56 -6.73 -5.30
CA ASN A 99 7.84 -7.65 -4.42
C ASN A 99 8.69 -7.96 -3.20
N VAL A 100 8.23 -7.63 -2.00
CA VAL A 100 8.94 -7.96 -0.76
C VAL A 100 8.11 -8.94 0.07
N VAL A 101 8.62 -10.16 0.24
CA VAL A 101 7.95 -11.20 1.02
C VAL A 101 8.55 -11.28 2.42
N VAL A 102 7.74 -10.99 3.43
CA VAL A 102 8.13 -11.08 4.84
C VAL A 102 7.88 -12.50 5.36
N SER A 103 8.96 -13.20 5.69
CA SER A 103 8.92 -14.56 6.23
C SER A 103 10.20 -14.94 6.97
N THR A 104 10.04 -15.56 8.14
CA THR A 104 11.16 -16.10 8.93
C THR A 104 11.72 -17.42 8.39
N SER A 105 10.94 -18.18 7.61
CA SER A 105 11.30 -19.52 7.12
C SER A 105 11.53 -19.61 5.62
N MET A 106 11.04 -18.64 4.84
CA MET A 106 11.14 -18.69 3.38
C MET A 106 12.58 -18.50 2.90
N THR A 107 12.95 -19.19 1.82
CA THR A 107 14.24 -19.02 1.13
C THR A 107 14.01 -18.77 -0.34
N ARG A 108 15.05 -18.33 -1.07
CA ARG A 108 14.95 -18.01 -2.50
C ARG A 108 14.40 -19.17 -3.35
N ALA A 109 14.68 -20.41 -2.96
CA ALA A 109 14.14 -21.61 -3.62
C ALA A 109 12.59 -21.70 -3.59
N HIS A 110 11.95 -21.07 -2.60
CA HIS A 110 10.49 -21.07 -2.43
C HIS A 110 9.78 -20.02 -3.29
N LEU A 111 10.50 -19.07 -3.89
CA LEU A 111 9.89 -18.03 -4.71
C LEU A 111 9.37 -18.56 -6.06
N GLY A 112 9.80 -19.76 -6.48
CA GLY A 112 9.34 -20.39 -7.72
C GLY A 112 9.70 -19.61 -8.99
N SER A 113 10.46 -18.52 -8.86
CA SER A 113 10.94 -17.72 -9.98
C SER A 113 11.95 -18.55 -10.77
N SER A 114 11.47 -19.06 -11.90
CA SER A 114 12.30 -19.74 -12.90
C SER A 114 13.20 -18.76 -13.66
N GLU A 115 13.01 -17.45 -13.45
CA GLU A 115 13.87 -16.40 -13.98
C GLU A 115 14.97 -16.10 -12.96
N CYS A 116 16.18 -16.51 -13.30
CA CYS A 116 17.41 -16.33 -12.52
C CYS A 116 17.85 -14.87 -12.33
N ASP A 117 17.07 -13.88 -12.78
CA ASP A 117 17.45 -12.47 -12.84
C ASP A 117 16.37 -11.50 -12.30
N ASP A 118 15.31 -11.99 -11.64
CA ASP A 118 14.36 -11.09 -10.98
C ASP A 118 14.97 -10.49 -9.70
N HIS A 119 15.55 -9.32 -9.88
CA HIS A 119 16.13 -8.53 -8.81
C HIS A 119 15.09 -7.74 -8.01
N ASP A 120 13.86 -7.64 -8.49
CA ASP A 120 12.79 -6.89 -7.83
C ASP A 120 11.97 -7.75 -6.87
N THR A 121 12.27 -9.05 -6.74
CA THR A 121 11.71 -9.91 -5.70
C THR A 121 12.69 -10.12 -4.54
N LEU A 122 12.31 -9.62 -3.36
CA LEU A 122 13.08 -9.63 -2.12
C LEU A 122 12.40 -10.48 -1.05
N ILE A 123 13.21 -11.05 -0.16
CA ILE A 123 12.75 -11.73 1.06
C ILE A 123 13.29 -10.94 2.25
N ALA A 124 12.43 -10.67 3.22
CA ALA A 124 12.80 -10.08 4.51
C ALA A 124 12.31 -10.98 5.64
N ARG A 125 13.01 -11.01 6.77
CA ARG A 125 12.62 -11.77 7.98
C ARG A 125 11.65 -11.00 8.86
N SER A 126 11.61 -9.68 8.73
CA SER A 126 10.71 -8.79 9.46
C SER A 126 10.24 -7.62 8.59
N LEU A 127 9.25 -6.87 9.09
CA LEU A 127 8.82 -5.62 8.45
C LEU A 127 9.95 -4.58 8.47
N ASP A 128 10.69 -4.46 9.58
CA ASP A 128 11.77 -3.48 9.69
C ASP A 128 12.93 -3.79 8.73
N GLU A 129 13.24 -5.07 8.50
CA GLU A 129 14.22 -5.47 7.47
C GLU A 129 13.70 -5.15 6.06
N ALA A 130 12.42 -5.41 5.78
CA ALA A 130 11.82 -5.02 4.50
C ALA A 130 11.93 -3.50 4.28
N VAL A 131 11.64 -2.71 5.31
CA VAL A 131 11.78 -1.25 5.27
C VAL A 131 13.21 -0.82 5.05
N ALA A 132 14.20 -1.45 5.71
CA ALA A 132 15.61 -1.14 5.51
C ALA A 132 16.05 -1.38 4.05
N LEU A 133 15.69 -2.52 3.47
CA LEU A 133 15.96 -2.83 2.05
C LEU A 133 15.33 -1.82 1.09
N LEU A 134 14.10 -1.39 1.39
CA LEU A 134 13.38 -0.40 0.59
C LEU A 134 13.94 1.01 0.77
N GLN A 135 14.39 1.39 1.97
CA GLN A 135 15.09 2.65 2.18
C GLN A 135 16.39 2.74 1.38
N GLU A 136 17.16 1.65 1.32
CA GLU A 136 18.35 1.60 0.46
C GLU A 136 17.97 1.86 -1.00
N ARG A 137 16.92 1.21 -1.52
CA ARG A 137 16.40 1.47 -2.88
C ARG A 137 15.83 2.86 -3.10
N ARG A 138 15.29 3.50 -2.05
CA ARG A 138 14.83 4.91 -2.09
C ARG A 138 16.01 5.85 -2.30
N MET A 139 17.16 5.54 -1.69
CA MET A 139 18.40 6.31 -1.81
C MET A 139 19.11 6.11 -3.15
N TRP A 140 18.90 5.00 -3.87
CA TRP A 140 19.52 4.73 -5.18
C TRP A 140 19.20 5.77 -6.26
N ARG A 141 18.15 6.58 -6.06
CA ARG A 141 17.78 7.70 -6.93
C ARG A 141 18.75 8.88 -6.84
N TYR A 142 19.68 8.87 -5.90
CA TYR A 142 20.55 10.01 -5.63
C TYR A 142 22.02 9.59 -5.51
N ARG A 143 22.91 10.48 -5.94
CA ARG A 143 24.36 10.38 -5.72
C ARG A 143 24.88 11.68 -5.13
N ALA A 144 25.94 11.62 -4.34
CA ALA A 144 26.62 12.84 -3.86
C ALA A 144 27.15 13.65 -5.06
N ARG A 145 27.02 14.98 -5.02
CA ARG A 145 27.69 15.87 -5.97
C ARG A 145 29.20 15.78 -5.70
N ALA A 146 29.95 15.06 -6.53
CA ALA A 146 31.40 15.03 -6.43
C ALA A 146 31.98 16.39 -6.85
N GLU A 147 32.91 16.92 -6.05
CA GLU A 147 33.82 17.97 -6.50
C GLU A 147 34.88 17.32 -7.39
N GLY A 148 34.73 17.47 -8.71
CA GLY A 148 35.67 16.92 -9.69
C GLY A 148 35.19 15.60 -10.30
N ASP A 149 35.00 15.65 -11.61
CA ASP A 149 34.61 14.56 -12.49
C ASP A 149 35.59 13.37 -12.38
N ALA A 150 35.24 12.40 -11.55
CA ALA A 150 35.81 11.06 -11.59
C ALA A 150 34.74 10.15 -12.18
N THR A 151 34.97 9.73 -13.42
CA THR A 151 34.28 8.61 -14.07
C THR A 151 34.42 7.38 -13.18
N LEU A 152 33.44 7.20 -12.29
CA LEU A 152 33.34 6.02 -11.43
C LEU A 152 32.79 4.87 -12.26
N ASP A 153 33.59 3.83 -12.28
CA ASP A 153 33.36 2.53 -12.88
C ASP A 153 31.91 2.05 -12.67
N SER A 154 31.20 1.91 -13.78
CA SER A 154 29.78 1.53 -13.83
C SER A 154 29.63 0.03 -13.63
N SER A 155 29.84 -0.57 -12.44
CA SER A 155 29.56 -2.02 -12.31
C SER A 155 29.45 -2.69 -10.94
N ASP A 156 29.29 -2.01 -9.80
CA ASP A 156 28.56 -2.67 -8.69
C ASP A 156 27.07 -2.54 -9.00
N VAL A 157 26.64 -3.34 -9.98
CA VAL A 157 25.34 -3.29 -10.64
C VAL A 157 24.26 -3.28 -9.57
N LEU A 158 23.70 -2.10 -9.29
CA LEU A 158 22.47 -1.96 -8.52
C LEU A 158 21.40 -2.66 -9.34
N ARG A 159 21.22 -3.93 -9.02
CA ARG A 159 20.38 -4.88 -9.73
C ARG A 159 18.93 -4.62 -9.29
N GLY A 160 18.10 -4.22 -10.25
CA GLY A 160 16.67 -3.94 -10.03
C GLY A 160 16.30 -2.45 -10.11
N SER A 161 15.12 -2.13 -9.61
CA SER A 161 14.53 -0.79 -9.71
C SER A 161 14.63 -0.02 -8.39
N ALA A 162 14.81 1.30 -8.49
CA ALA A 162 14.75 2.21 -7.35
C ALA A 162 13.31 2.32 -6.81
N LEU A 163 13.19 2.68 -5.52
CA LEU A 163 11.89 2.73 -4.88
C LEU A 163 11.07 3.95 -5.32
N GLY A 164 9.86 3.64 -5.76
CA GLY A 164 8.73 4.52 -5.95
C GLY A 164 8.09 4.97 -4.64
N HIS A 165 6.97 4.33 -4.37
CA HIS A 165 6.25 4.32 -3.11
C HIS A 165 6.18 2.89 -2.55
N ALA A 166 6.00 2.74 -1.23
CA ALA A 166 5.91 1.43 -0.59
C ALA A 166 4.47 1.13 -0.13
N PHE A 167 3.89 0.07 -0.70
CA PHE A 167 2.56 -0.43 -0.33
C PHE A 167 2.66 -1.68 0.53
N VAL A 168 1.86 -1.78 1.58
CA VAL A 168 1.65 -3.04 2.31
C VAL A 168 0.32 -3.65 1.90
N ILE A 169 0.38 -4.84 1.33
CA ILE A 169 -0.78 -5.52 0.74
C ILE A 169 -1.29 -6.70 1.60
N GLY A 170 -0.81 -6.77 2.85
CA GLY A 170 -1.25 -7.72 3.87
C GLY A 170 -0.32 -8.92 4.03
N GLY A 171 -0.69 -9.99 4.75
CA GLY A 171 -1.99 -10.25 5.34
C GLY A 171 -2.19 -9.68 6.75
N ALA A 172 -3.20 -10.21 7.46
CA ALA A 172 -3.64 -9.70 8.76
C ALA A 172 -2.54 -9.53 9.81
N ALA A 173 -1.52 -10.40 9.83
CA ALA A 173 -0.40 -10.26 10.76
C ALA A 173 0.40 -8.97 10.50
N LEU A 174 0.67 -8.64 9.22
CA LEU A 174 1.35 -7.41 8.86
C LEU A 174 0.47 -6.19 9.10
N TYR A 175 -0.82 -6.23 8.74
CA TYR A 175 -1.72 -5.11 9.00
C TYR A 175 -1.88 -4.85 10.50
N ARG A 176 -2.01 -5.90 11.32
CA ARG A 176 -2.08 -5.77 12.77
C ARG A 176 -0.83 -5.05 13.28
N HIS A 177 0.35 -5.52 12.89
CA HIS A 177 1.62 -4.91 13.29
C HIS A 177 1.69 -3.43 12.86
N LEU A 178 1.31 -3.10 11.62
CA LEU A 178 1.29 -1.72 11.12
C LEU A 178 0.35 -0.80 11.90
N LEU A 179 -0.83 -1.29 12.28
CA LEU A 179 -1.85 -0.48 12.96
C LEU A 179 -1.59 -0.34 14.46
N THR A 180 -0.94 -1.33 15.09
CA THR A 180 -0.70 -1.34 16.54
C THR A 180 0.68 -0.87 16.96
N SER A 181 1.68 -1.03 16.10
CA SER A 181 3.08 -0.73 16.42
C SER A 181 3.49 0.62 15.85
N THR A 182 4.37 1.30 16.58
CA THR A 182 5.07 2.51 16.11
C THR A 182 6.54 2.18 15.88
N SER A 183 7.13 2.76 14.84
CA SER A 183 8.55 2.59 14.51
C SER A 183 9.17 3.93 14.16
N GLN A 184 10.47 4.05 14.35
CA GLN A 184 11.25 5.18 13.86
C GLN A 184 11.68 4.99 12.39
N ALA A 185 11.60 3.77 11.87
CA ALA A 185 12.06 3.44 10.52
C ALA A 185 10.97 3.66 9.45
N TRP A 186 9.70 3.61 9.82
CA TRP A 186 8.57 3.74 8.89
C TRP A 186 7.38 4.43 9.55
N THR A 187 6.56 5.08 8.72
CA THR A 187 5.28 5.67 9.11
C THR A 187 4.16 5.07 8.26
N LEU A 188 3.01 4.81 8.87
CA LEU A 188 1.81 4.45 8.12
C LEU A 188 0.98 5.71 7.91
N ASP A 189 1.11 6.30 6.72
CA ASP A 189 0.54 7.62 6.42
C ASP A 189 -0.90 7.51 5.90
N SER A 190 -1.16 6.45 5.15
CA SER A 190 -2.43 6.24 4.46
C SER A 190 -2.82 4.76 4.43
N LEU A 191 -4.13 4.53 4.47
CA LEU A 191 -4.77 3.24 4.35
C LEU A 191 -5.83 3.32 3.24
N LEU A 192 -5.58 2.64 2.14
CA LEU A 192 -6.52 2.49 1.03
C LEU A 192 -7.41 1.29 1.30
N VAL A 193 -8.70 1.54 1.53
CA VAL A 193 -9.67 0.50 1.85
C VAL A 193 -10.70 0.41 0.74
N THR A 194 -10.77 -0.74 0.08
CA THR A 194 -11.96 -1.09 -0.71
C THR A 194 -13.00 -1.63 0.24
N ARG A 195 -13.98 -0.79 0.60
CA ARG A 195 -15.06 -1.17 1.51
C ARG A 195 -16.14 -1.91 0.73
N ILE A 196 -16.47 -3.12 1.18
CA ILE A 196 -17.54 -3.95 0.61
C ILE A 196 -18.79 -3.79 1.47
N PHE A 197 -19.82 -3.16 0.91
CA PHE A 197 -21.09 -2.88 1.58
C PHE A 197 -22.08 -4.04 1.47
N THR A 198 -22.14 -4.69 0.31
CA THR A 198 -23.07 -5.80 0.07
C THR A 198 -22.34 -7.05 -0.42
N PRO A 199 -22.74 -8.25 0.03
CA PRO A 199 -23.80 -8.50 1.02
C PRO A 199 -23.35 -8.15 2.46
N VAL A 200 -24.27 -7.67 3.30
CA VAL A 200 -23.95 -7.12 4.64
C VAL A 200 -23.36 -8.19 5.57
N ASP A 201 -23.80 -9.44 5.41
CA ASP A 201 -23.37 -10.65 6.11
C ASP A 201 -22.06 -11.26 5.57
N LEU A 202 -21.39 -10.63 4.59
CA LEU A 202 -20.14 -11.16 4.01
C LEU A 202 -19.06 -11.44 5.07
N HIS A 203 -19.08 -10.69 6.17
CA HIS A 203 -18.18 -10.86 7.29
C HIS A 203 -18.32 -12.22 8.01
N GLU A 204 -19.49 -12.87 7.96
CA GLU A 204 -19.70 -14.19 8.56
C GLU A 204 -18.92 -15.30 7.83
N LYS A 205 -18.57 -15.06 6.57
CA LYS A 205 -17.74 -15.97 5.77
C LYS A 205 -16.25 -15.79 6.01
N CYS A 206 -15.84 -14.77 6.77
CA CYS A 206 -14.44 -14.44 7.01
C CYS A 206 -13.94 -15.05 8.32
N ASP A 207 -12.73 -15.61 8.31
CA ASP A 207 -12.00 -16.05 9.52
C ASP A 207 -10.82 -15.13 9.86
N VAL A 208 -10.41 -14.29 8.91
CA VAL A 208 -9.33 -13.33 9.07
C VAL A 208 -9.90 -11.90 8.99
N PHE A 209 -9.56 -11.10 10.00
CA PHE A 209 -10.06 -9.73 10.16
C PHE A 209 -8.90 -8.72 10.23
N LEU A 210 -9.13 -7.54 9.64
CA LEU A 210 -8.30 -6.36 9.80
C LEU A 210 -8.55 -5.75 11.18
N THR A 211 -7.48 -5.32 11.86
CA THR A 211 -7.57 -4.61 13.13
C THR A 211 -8.41 -3.34 12.95
N GLU A 212 -9.38 -3.13 13.84
CA GLU A 212 -10.22 -1.94 13.75
C GLU A 212 -9.41 -0.67 14.00
N PHE A 213 -9.50 0.24 13.04
CA PHE A 213 -8.79 1.53 13.05
C PHE A 213 -9.77 2.70 13.10
N ARG A 214 -11.06 2.45 12.79
CA ARG A 214 -12.14 3.43 12.80
C ARG A 214 -12.70 3.60 14.21
N SER A 215 -13.24 4.78 14.50
CA SER A 215 -13.99 5.01 15.73
C SER A 215 -15.37 4.31 15.68
N PRO A 216 -16.01 4.04 16.83
CA PRO A 216 -17.36 3.49 16.87
C PRO A 216 -18.38 4.32 16.07
N ALA A 217 -18.24 5.65 16.04
CA ALA A 217 -19.08 6.54 15.26
C ALA A 217 -18.88 6.36 13.75
N GLN A 218 -17.63 6.21 13.30
CA GLN A 218 -17.30 5.96 11.89
C GLN A 218 -17.83 4.58 11.44
N VAL A 219 -17.72 3.57 12.30
CA VAL A 219 -18.29 2.23 12.04
C VAL A 219 -19.81 2.30 11.92
N ALA A 220 -20.50 2.97 12.85
CA ALA A 220 -21.95 3.12 12.81
C ALA A 220 -22.40 3.84 11.53
N TRP A 221 -21.70 4.91 11.15
CA TRP A 221 -21.97 5.67 9.93
C TRP A 221 -21.81 4.81 8.66
N GLU A 222 -20.77 3.98 8.57
CA GLU A 222 -20.62 3.06 7.43
C GLU A 222 -21.72 1.99 7.37
N ILE A 223 -22.15 1.46 8.51
CA ILE A 223 -23.22 0.45 8.59
C ILE A 223 -24.56 1.03 8.15
N GLU A 224 -24.94 2.20 8.67
CA GLU A 224 -26.19 2.89 8.28
C GLU A 224 -26.26 3.10 6.76
N ARG A 225 -25.11 3.39 6.15
CA ARG A 225 -25.03 3.60 4.71
C ARG A 225 -25.07 2.32 3.92
N ALA A 226 -24.51 1.22 4.44
CA ALA A 226 -24.64 -0.09 3.81
C ALA A 226 -26.11 -0.45 3.56
N ASP A 227 -26.97 -0.16 4.53
CA ASP A 227 -28.40 -0.44 4.44
C ASP A 227 -29.06 0.31 3.26
N THR A 228 -28.62 1.54 2.98
CA THR A 228 -29.13 2.34 1.84
C THR A 228 -28.76 1.77 0.47
N TRP A 229 -27.75 0.90 0.40
CA TRP A 229 -27.27 0.28 -0.84
C TRP A 229 -27.92 -1.06 -1.15
N THR A 230 -28.63 -1.63 -0.20
CA THR A 230 -29.28 -2.94 -0.37
C THR A 230 -30.43 -2.80 -1.38
N GLY A 231 -30.23 -3.32 -2.61
CA GLY A 231 -31.23 -3.29 -3.67
C GLY A 231 -31.24 -2.02 -4.55
N ARG A 232 -30.24 -1.15 -4.45
CA ARG A 232 -30.11 0.08 -5.26
C ARG A 232 -28.84 0.07 -6.13
N THR A 233 -28.90 0.65 -7.33
CA THR A 233 -27.70 0.95 -8.13
C THR A 233 -27.06 2.27 -7.65
N PRO A 234 -25.79 2.26 -7.21
CA PRO A 234 -25.06 3.46 -6.81
C PRO A 234 -24.85 4.47 -7.94
N GLN A 235 -24.96 5.76 -7.63
CA GLN A 235 -24.56 6.85 -8.53
C GLN A 235 -23.28 7.52 -7.98
N PRO A 236 -22.10 7.24 -8.55
CA PRO A 236 -20.82 7.60 -7.93
C PRO A 236 -20.63 9.10 -7.69
N GLU A 237 -21.17 9.95 -8.55
CA GLU A 237 -21.02 11.41 -8.48
C GLU A 237 -21.94 12.06 -7.43
N LYS A 238 -23.12 11.48 -7.17
CA LYS A 238 -24.13 12.06 -6.25
C LYS A 238 -24.06 11.47 -4.85
N ASP A 239 -23.56 10.24 -4.74
CA ASP A 239 -23.54 9.48 -3.52
C ASP A 239 -22.11 9.34 -2.94
N ALA A 240 -21.14 10.10 -3.47
CA ALA A 240 -19.79 10.21 -2.92
C ALA A 240 -19.85 10.81 -1.51
N LEU A 241 -19.71 9.95 -0.51
CA LEU A 241 -19.92 10.32 0.87
C LEU A 241 -18.67 9.99 1.67
N VAL A 242 -18.16 11.02 2.33
CA VAL A 242 -16.98 11.01 3.18
C VAL A 242 -17.45 10.83 4.61
N CYS A 243 -16.93 9.81 5.28
CA CYS A 243 -17.24 9.57 6.69
C CYS A 243 -16.82 10.81 7.49
N PRO A 244 -17.77 11.48 8.17
CA PRO A 244 -17.43 12.63 8.98
C PRO A 244 -16.49 12.20 10.10
N ASN A 245 -15.63 13.13 10.55
CA ASN A 245 -14.90 13.00 11.80
C ASN A 245 -15.53 13.95 12.84
N PRO A 246 -16.72 13.61 13.37
CA PRO A 246 -17.49 14.54 14.21
C PRO A 246 -16.76 14.94 15.49
N ASP A 247 -15.83 14.10 15.97
CA ASP A 247 -15.17 14.32 17.26
C ASP A 247 -13.77 14.92 17.13
N GLY A 248 -13.13 14.89 15.95
CA GLY A 248 -11.70 15.22 15.82
C GLY A 248 -10.75 14.24 16.55
N LEU A 249 -11.30 13.32 17.34
CA LEU A 249 -10.58 12.38 18.23
C LEU A 249 -10.11 11.10 17.53
N GLY A 250 -10.60 10.82 16.31
CA GLY A 250 -10.18 9.65 15.55
C GLY A 250 -8.74 9.80 15.07
N ALA A 251 -7.89 8.81 15.34
CA ALA A 251 -6.53 8.74 14.78
C ALA A 251 -6.53 8.65 13.23
N TRP A 252 -7.68 8.31 12.63
CA TRP A 252 -7.87 8.14 11.20
C TRP A 252 -9.06 8.95 10.70
N GLN A 253 -8.86 9.65 9.58
CA GLN A 253 -9.88 10.42 8.88
C GLN A 253 -9.99 9.95 7.44
N GLN A 254 -11.22 9.82 6.94
CA GLN A 254 -11.43 9.53 5.53
C GLN A 254 -11.13 10.78 4.71
N ALA A 255 -10.21 10.66 3.75
CA ALA A 255 -9.90 11.71 2.79
C ALA A 255 -11.04 11.86 1.78
N THR A 256 -11.20 13.07 1.24
CA THR A 256 -12.20 13.33 0.20
C THR A 256 -11.82 12.66 -1.13
N PRO A 257 -12.78 12.38 -2.02
CA PRO A 257 -12.50 11.82 -3.34
C PRO A 257 -11.53 12.68 -4.15
N GLU A 258 -11.60 14.01 -4.03
CA GLU A 258 -10.71 14.94 -4.72
C GLU A 258 -9.27 14.78 -4.22
N TRP A 259 -9.08 14.64 -2.91
CA TRP A 259 -7.77 14.38 -2.33
C TRP A 259 -7.19 13.05 -2.82
N HIS A 260 -8.02 12.00 -2.83
CA HIS A 260 -7.63 10.68 -3.31
C HIS A 260 -7.23 10.74 -4.79
N ALA A 261 -8.06 11.33 -5.66
CA ALA A 261 -7.76 11.48 -7.08
C ALA A 261 -6.48 12.32 -7.34
N HIS A 262 -6.23 13.34 -6.53
CA HIS A 262 -5.00 14.13 -6.63
C HIS A 262 -3.76 13.31 -6.27
N HIS A 263 -3.83 12.50 -5.22
CA HIS A 263 -2.69 11.70 -4.76
C HIS A 263 -2.47 10.43 -5.60
N TYR A 264 -3.53 9.89 -6.20
CA TYR A 264 -3.49 8.75 -7.11
C TYR A 264 -4.20 9.10 -8.44
N PRO A 265 -3.58 9.92 -9.30
CA PRO A 265 -4.20 10.42 -10.53
C PRO A 265 -4.48 9.33 -11.57
N CYS A 266 -3.96 8.13 -11.38
CA CYS A 266 -4.31 6.94 -12.15
C CYS A 266 -5.75 6.45 -11.91
N VAL A 267 -6.42 6.92 -10.86
CA VAL A 267 -7.78 6.53 -10.50
C VAL A 267 -8.77 7.60 -10.98
N LEU A 268 -9.76 7.18 -11.76
CA LEU A 268 -10.82 8.08 -12.21
C LEU A 268 -11.67 8.54 -11.02
N PRO A 269 -11.95 9.84 -10.85
CA PRO A 269 -12.79 10.36 -9.76
C PRO A 269 -14.17 9.69 -9.69
N ALA A 270 -14.75 9.36 -10.85
CA ALA A 270 -16.03 8.65 -10.95
C ALA A 270 -16.02 7.23 -10.35
N LEU A 271 -14.84 6.64 -10.06
CA LEU A 271 -14.72 5.34 -9.39
C LEU A 271 -14.60 5.47 -7.87
N LEU A 272 -14.37 6.67 -7.34
CA LEU A 272 -14.17 6.89 -5.90
C LEU A 272 -15.48 6.96 -5.12
N GLY A 273 -16.59 7.19 -5.82
CA GLY A 273 -17.93 6.95 -5.27
C GLY A 273 -18.24 5.46 -5.11
N PRO A 274 -19.37 5.12 -4.48
CA PRO A 274 -19.83 3.74 -4.44
C PRO A 274 -20.14 3.25 -5.85
N ILE A 275 -19.71 2.03 -6.17
CA ILE A 275 -19.90 1.36 -7.45
C ILE A 275 -20.43 -0.06 -7.24
N LEU A 276 -21.11 -0.63 -8.23
CA LEU A 276 -21.34 -2.07 -8.30
C LEU A 276 -20.18 -2.72 -9.02
N ASP A 277 -19.61 -3.78 -8.45
CA ASP A 277 -18.70 -4.66 -9.15
C ASP A 277 -19.45 -5.60 -10.11
N ASP A 278 -18.74 -6.29 -10.99
CA ASP A 278 -19.30 -7.11 -12.07
C ASP A 278 -20.13 -8.30 -11.53
N ASN A 279 -19.93 -8.67 -10.26
CA ASN A 279 -20.66 -9.71 -9.56
C ASN A 279 -21.86 -9.19 -8.75
N GLY A 280 -22.17 -7.89 -8.85
CA GLY A 280 -23.30 -7.26 -8.15
C GLY A 280 -23.01 -6.81 -6.70
N MET A 281 -21.78 -6.97 -6.20
CA MET A 281 -21.40 -6.45 -4.88
C MET A 281 -21.16 -4.94 -4.94
N ALA A 282 -21.71 -4.20 -3.98
CA ALA A 282 -21.50 -2.77 -3.85
C ALA A 282 -20.20 -2.51 -3.08
N ILE A 283 -19.29 -1.77 -3.70
CA ILE A 283 -17.97 -1.43 -3.14
C ILE A 283 -17.70 0.07 -3.24
N GLN A 284 -16.83 0.60 -2.39
CA GLN A 284 -16.31 1.96 -2.49
C GLN A 284 -14.81 1.98 -2.22
N PHE A 285 -14.05 2.70 -3.04
CA PHE A 285 -12.64 2.96 -2.79
C PHE A 285 -12.48 4.13 -1.82
N GLN A 286 -12.04 3.85 -0.61
CA GLN A 286 -11.84 4.82 0.45
C GLN A 286 -10.35 5.04 0.69
N CYS A 287 -9.95 6.29 0.91
CA CYS A 287 -8.62 6.62 1.39
C CYS A 287 -8.75 7.14 2.82
N TRP A 288 -8.02 6.53 3.75
CA TRP A 288 -7.96 6.92 5.15
C TRP A 288 -6.57 7.43 5.46
N ARG A 289 -6.49 8.59 6.11
CA ARG A 289 -5.22 9.21 6.49
C ARG A 289 -5.12 9.28 7.99
N ARG A 290 -3.91 9.12 8.49
CA ARG A 290 -3.65 9.35 9.90
C ARG A 290 -3.77 10.84 10.20
N SER A 291 -4.55 11.21 11.20
CA SER A 291 -4.57 12.58 11.70
C SER A 291 -3.20 12.87 12.31
N THR A 292 -2.42 13.70 11.64
CA THR A 292 -1.21 14.27 12.25
C THR A 292 -1.68 15.16 13.38
N CYS A 293 -1.41 14.79 14.62
CA CYS A 293 -1.52 15.73 15.74
C CYS A 293 -0.65 16.94 15.37
N VAL A 294 -1.30 18.08 15.13
CA VAL A 294 -0.63 19.38 15.00
C VAL A 294 -0.14 19.82 16.38
#